data_AF-H2XYR9-F1
#
_entry.id   AF-H2XYR9-F1
#
_cell.length_a   1.000
_cell.length_b   1.000
_cell.length_c   1.000
_cell.angle_alpha   90.00
_cell.angle_beta   90.00
_cell.angle_gamma   90.00
#
_symmetry.space_group_name_H-M   'P 1'
#
loop_
_entity.id
_entity.type
_entity.pdbx_description
1 polymer ?
#
loop_
_entity_poly.entity_id
_entity_poly.type
_entity_poly.pdbx_seq_one_letter_code
_entity_poly.pdbx_strand_id
1 'polypeptide(L)'
;MKDREQKALDAYSLLLKLDNEEKLMLMMDQQLTWAKSQQYHAELDFLWQKIIDEKRKLPNTSPTTLAPDSLIDLVLSLGYYFINLMPVSRSTAMVAQCTTAGLLLGLGRETVGRAPIKKEVLMEALTSRGPEAFCSKIRSWHSIKKATSALTHLESVSDRFQTYRQMIKALHYDLPTSCTSYRSP
;
A
#
# COMPACT_ATOMS: atom_id res chain seq x y z
N MET A 1 -2.55 22.95 -34.95
CA MET A 1 -3.17 21.60 -35.06
C MET A 1 -2.03 20.62 -35.33
N LYS A 2 -1.94 19.53 -34.55
CA LYS A 2 -0.90 18.47 -34.56
C LYS A 2 0.42 18.92 -33.91
N ASP A 3 1.03 18.20 -32.97
CA ASP A 3 1.06 16.75 -32.76
C ASP A 3 0.50 16.29 -31.41
N ARG A 4 -0.35 15.26 -31.43
CA ARG A 4 -0.67 14.43 -30.27
C ARG A 4 0.05 13.10 -30.52
N GLU A 5 1.24 12.92 -29.96
CA GLU A 5 1.88 11.60 -29.96
C GLU A 5 1.17 10.70 -28.95
N GLN A 6 0.26 9.88 -29.45
CA GLN A 6 -0.33 8.77 -28.72
C GLN A 6 0.50 7.52 -28.99
N LYS A 7 1.37 7.16 -28.05
CA LYS A 7 2.09 5.88 -28.10
C LYS A 7 1.37 4.88 -27.20
N ALA A 8 0.58 4.01 -27.81
CA ALA A 8 0.00 2.86 -27.12
C ALA A 8 1.11 1.82 -26.93
N LEU A 9 1.43 1.50 -25.69
CA LEU A 9 2.18 0.31 -25.33
C LEU A 9 1.16 -0.74 -24.89
N ASP A 10 1.42 -2.03 -25.10
CA ASP A 10 0.47 -3.16 -24.95
C ASP A 10 -0.27 -3.31 -23.59
N ALA A 11 -0.01 -2.43 -22.63
CA ALA A 11 -0.71 -2.35 -21.34
C ALA A 11 -1.09 -0.93 -20.88
N TYR A 12 -0.54 0.12 -21.50
CA TYR A 12 -0.69 1.50 -21.04
C TYR A 12 -0.79 2.46 -22.22
N SER A 13 -1.72 3.41 -22.15
CA SER A 13 -1.72 4.57 -23.04
C SER A 13 -1.16 5.78 -22.29
N LEU A 14 -0.14 6.40 -22.86
CA LEU A 14 0.47 7.61 -22.33
C LEU A 14 0.03 8.79 -23.20
N LEU A 15 -0.51 9.81 -22.55
CA LEU A 15 -0.97 11.05 -23.15
C LEU A 15 -0.19 12.20 -22.53
N LEU A 16 0.73 12.78 -23.30
CA LEU A 16 1.29 14.08 -22.98
C LEU A 16 0.35 15.17 -23.53
N LYS A 17 -0.07 16.09 -22.67
CA LYS A 17 -0.78 17.31 -23.07
C LYS A 17 -0.04 18.52 -22.51
N LEU A 18 0.15 19.54 -23.34
CA LEU A 18 0.53 20.86 -22.86
C LEU A 18 -0.74 21.54 -22.38
N ASP A 19 -0.77 21.94 -21.11
CA ASP A 19 -1.85 22.74 -20.56
C ASP A 19 -1.75 24.19 -21.07
N ASN A 20 -2.84 24.95 -20.97
CA ASN A 20 -2.90 26.34 -21.39
C ASN A 20 -1.97 27.25 -20.56
N GLU A 21 -1.45 26.76 -19.42
CA GLU A 21 -0.49 27.42 -18.53
C GLU A 21 0.96 26.94 -18.73
N GLU A 22 1.32 26.43 -19.92
CA GLU A 22 2.66 25.85 -20.24
C GLU A 22 3.06 24.65 -19.36
N LYS A 23 2.11 24.07 -18.62
CA LYS A 23 2.35 22.90 -17.77
C LYS A 23 2.22 21.62 -18.57
N LEU A 24 3.26 20.78 -18.53
CA LEU A 24 3.22 19.42 -19.09
C LEU A 24 2.34 18.52 -18.22
N MET A 25 1.20 18.09 -18.75
CA MET A 25 0.34 17.08 -18.15
C MET A 25 0.62 15.70 -18.77
N LEU A 26 1.12 14.79 -17.95
CA LEU A 26 1.22 13.37 -18.27
C LEU A 26 -0.05 12.68 -17.75
N MET A 27 -0.80 12.06 -18.65
CA MET A 27 -1.92 11.19 -18.32
C MET A 27 -1.54 9.77 -18.74
N MET A 28 -1.66 8.83 -17.80
CA MET A 28 -1.40 7.42 -18.03
C MET A 28 -2.69 6.67 -17.75
N ASP A 29 -3.16 5.92 -18.74
CA ASP A 29 -4.35 5.10 -18.63
C ASP A 29 -3.98 3.63 -18.85
N GLN A 30 -4.22 2.82 -17.82
CA GLN A 30 -3.93 1.40 -17.83
C GLN A 30 -5.11 0.67 -18.46
N GLN A 31 -4.86 0.02 -19.59
CA GLN A 31 -5.88 -0.75 -20.30
C GLN A 31 -6.01 -2.12 -19.64
N LEU A 32 -6.84 -2.20 -18.60
CA LEU A 32 -7.11 -3.44 -17.89
C LEU A 32 -8.12 -4.29 -18.68
N THR A 33 -7.62 -5.19 -19.52
CA THR A 33 -8.47 -6.19 -20.18
C THR A 33 -9.11 -7.11 -19.14
N TRP A 34 -10.34 -7.54 -19.37
CA TRP A 34 -11.07 -8.44 -18.47
C TRP A 34 -10.26 -9.70 -18.10
N ALA A 35 -9.57 -10.31 -19.07
CA ALA A 35 -8.70 -11.47 -18.83
C ALA A 35 -7.52 -11.18 -17.87
N LYS A 36 -6.88 -10.00 -18.00
CA LYS A 36 -5.80 -9.58 -17.09
C LYS A 36 -6.35 -9.28 -15.69
N SER A 37 -7.52 -8.66 -15.61
CA SER A 37 -8.20 -8.42 -14.32
C SER A 37 -8.49 -9.73 -13.59
N GLN A 38 -9.00 -10.75 -14.30
CA GLN A 38 -9.27 -12.06 -13.72
C GLN A 38 -8.00 -12.75 -13.23
N GLN A 39 -6.90 -12.64 -13.99
CA GLN A 39 -5.61 -13.16 -13.56
C GLN A 39 -5.13 -12.46 -12.27
N TYR A 40 -5.25 -11.14 -12.17
CA TYR A 40 -4.89 -10.42 -10.96
C TYR A 40 -5.75 -10.80 -9.75
N HIS A 41 -7.05 -11.01 -9.93
CA HIS A 41 -7.91 -11.52 -8.86
C HIS A 41 -7.47 -12.90 -8.37
N ALA A 42 -7.17 -13.82 -9.30
CA ALA A 42 -6.69 -15.15 -8.93
C ALA A 42 -5.35 -15.10 -8.17
N GLU A 43 -4.41 -14.25 -8.59
CA GLU A 43 -3.13 -14.03 -7.90
C GLU A 43 -3.33 -13.41 -6.51
N LEU A 44 -4.24 -12.43 -6.36
CA LEU A 44 -4.57 -11.83 -5.07
C LEU A 44 -5.16 -12.86 -4.11
N ASP A 45 -6.09 -13.69 -4.57
CA ASP A 45 -6.71 -14.74 -3.76
C ASP A 45 -5.67 -15.78 -3.32
N PHE A 46 -4.80 -16.21 -4.25
CA PHE A 46 -3.70 -17.13 -3.95
C PHE A 46 -2.74 -16.55 -2.89
N LEU A 47 -2.31 -15.30 -3.07
CA LEU A 47 -1.44 -14.63 -2.11
C LEU A 47 -2.09 -14.47 -0.74
N TRP A 48 -3.37 -14.12 -0.70
CA TRP A 48 -4.12 -13.96 0.55
C TRP A 48 -4.22 -15.28 1.32
N GLN A 49 -4.57 -16.38 0.63
CA GLN A 49 -4.60 -17.70 1.26
C GLN A 49 -3.21 -18.10 1.78
N LYS A 50 -2.16 -17.85 0.99
CA LYS A 50 -0.78 -18.14 1.41
C LYS A 50 -0.36 -17.34 2.64
N ILE A 51 -0.75 -16.06 2.73
CA ILE A 51 -0.51 -15.23 3.92
C ILE A 51 -1.23 -15.80 5.14
N ILE A 52 -2.50 -16.21 4.99
CA ILE A 52 -3.28 -16.83 6.08
C ILE A 52 -2.62 -18.11 6.55
N ASP A 53 -2.21 -18.99 5.63
CA ASP A 53 -1.62 -20.27 5.96
C ASP A 53 -0.25 -20.13 6.63
N GLU A 54 0.61 -19.25 6.11
CA GLU A 54 1.89 -18.93 6.74
C GLU A 54 1.70 -18.29 8.12
N LYS A 55 0.69 -17.44 8.30
CA LYS A 55 0.33 -16.88 9.61
C LYS A 55 -0.17 -17.96 10.58
N ARG A 56 -0.97 -18.94 10.13
CA ARG A 56 -1.45 -20.06 10.96
C ARG A 56 -0.31 -20.99 11.40
N LYS A 57 0.72 -21.13 10.56
CA LYS A 57 1.94 -21.92 10.87
C LYS A 57 2.85 -21.22 11.86
N LEU A 58 2.77 -19.90 11.99
CA LEU A 58 3.49 -19.18 13.04
C LEU A 58 2.93 -19.63 14.41
N PRO A 59 3.78 -20.08 15.34
CA PRO A 59 3.30 -20.44 16.67
C PRO A 59 2.66 -19.20 17.31
N ASN A 60 1.41 -19.36 17.80
CA ASN A 60 0.66 -18.35 18.57
C ASN A 60 1.34 -17.92 19.89
N THR A 61 2.58 -18.31 20.11
CA THR A 61 3.32 -18.13 21.34
C THR A 61 4.34 -17.02 21.16
N SER A 62 3.96 -15.86 21.71
CA SER A 62 4.75 -14.65 21.94
C SER A 62 4.68 -13.54 20.87
N PRO A 63 4.55 -12.26 21.29
CA PRO A 63 4.70 -11.07 20.44
C PRO A 63 6.15 -10.85 19.96
N THR A 64 7.02 -11.86 20.09
CA THR A 64 8.46 -11.79 19.86
C THR A 64 8.87 -12.55 18.60
N THR A 65 8.04 -13.48 18.12
CA THR A 65 8.30 -14.25 16.90
C THR A 65 8.12 -13.34 15.69
N LEU A 66 9.24 -12.79 15.24
CA LEU A 66 9.30 -11.93 14.07
C LEU A 66 8.84 -12.69 12.82
N ALA A 67 7.85 -12.15 12.11
CA ALA A 67 7.39 -12.76 10.86
C ALA A 67 8.57 -12.90 9.87
N PRO A 68 8.74 -14.07 9.21
CA PRO A 68 9.82 -14.29 8.26
C PRO A 68 9.75 -13.31 7.09
N ASP A 69 10.91 -12.99 6.51
CA ASP A 69 11.01 -12.06 5.40
C ASP A 69 10.22 -12.52 4.16
N SER A 70 9.94 -13.83 4.05
CA SER A 70 9.05 -14.39 3.02
C SER A 70 7.60 -13.91 3.16
N LEU A 71 7.08 -13.76 4.38
CA LEU A 71 5.74 -13.21 4.62
C LEU A 71 5.66 -11.73 4.25
N ILE A 72 6.73 -10.99 4.49
CA ILE A 72 6.83 -9.57 4.12
C ILE A 72 6.79 -9.44 2.60
N ASP A 73 7.50 -10.28 1.86
CA ASP A 73 7.47 -10.27 0.39
C ASP A 73 6.11 -10.65 -0.18
N LEU A 74 5.38 -11.57 0.47
CA LEU A 74 4.01 -11.89 0.10
C LEU A 74 3.07 -10.69 0.28
N VAL A 75 3.19 -9.96 1.39
CA VAL A 75 2.40 -8.75 1.65
C VAL A 75 2.74 -7.63 0.67
N LEU A 76 4.02 -7.44 0.33
CA LEU A 76 4.44 -6.46 -0.68
C LEU A 76 3.95 -6.84 -2.09
N SER A 77 3.99 -8.14 -2.42
CA SER A 77 3.46 -8.66 -3.69
C SER A 77 1.94 -8.49 -3.79
N LEU A 78 1.22 -8.66 -2.68
CA LEU A 78 -0.21 -8.36 -2.60
C LEU A 78 -0.47 -6.88 -2.91
N GLY A 79 0.33 -5.98 -2.34
CA GLY A 79 0.29 -4.54 -2.64
C GLY A 79 0.56 -4.23 -4.11
N TYR A 80 1.52 -4.90 -4.74
CA TYR A 80 1.82 -4.76 -6.17
C TYR A 80 0.60 -5.08 -7.05
N TYR A 81 -0.04 -6.23 -6.84
CA TYR A 81 -1.21 -6.64 -7.62
C TYR A 81 -2.43 -5.77 -7.33
N PHE A 82 -2.60 -5.32 -6.07
CA PHE A 82 -3.66 -4.40 -5.71
C PHE A 82 -3.51 -3.05 -6.44
N ILE A 83 -2.28 -2.53 -6.57
CA ILE A 83 -2.03 -1.30 -7.32
C ILE A 83 -2.31 -1.48 -8.81
N ASN A 84 -1.80 -2.57 -9.41
CA ASN A 84 -1.98 -2.84 -10.84
C ASN A 84 -3.42 -3.19 -11.22
N LEU A 85 -4.23 -3.70 -10.28
CA LEU A 85 -5.66 -3.90 -10.49
C LEU A 85 -6.44 -2.57 -10.56
N MET A 86 -5.91 -1.50 -9.95
CA MET A 86 -6.59 -0.20 -9.82
C MET A 86 -8.07 -0.31 -9.38
N PRO A 87 -8.38 -0.95 -8.23
CA PRO A 87 -9.76 -1.15 -7.79
C PRO A 87 -10.47 0.15 -7.42
N VAL A 88 -9.73 1.24 -7.17
CA VAL A 88 -10.29 2.55 -6.82
C VAL A 88 -9.92 3.58 -7.88
N SER A 89 -10.90 4.38 -8.30
CA SER A 89 -10.71 5.40 -9.34
C SER A 89 -9.75 6.53 -8.92
N ARG A 90 -9.59 6.76 -7.62
CA ARG A 90 -8.70 7.77 -7.04
C ARG A 90 -7.97 7.19 -5.84
N SER A 91 -6.67 7.49 -5.71
CA SER A 91 -5.86 7.15 -4.54
C SER A 91 -5.58 5.66 -4.29
N THR A 92 -5.64 4.80 -5.32
CA THR A 92 -5.26 3.37 -5.21
C THR A 92 -3.91 3.18 -4.52
N ALA A 93 -2.91 4.01 -4.83
CA ALA A 93 -1.60 3.93 -4.20
C ALA A 93 -1.65 4.16 -2.68
N MET A 94 -2.42 5.14 -2.22
CA MET A 94 -2.53 5.44 -0.80
C MET A 94 -3.25 4.33 -0.04
N VAL A 95 -4.33 3.79 -0.62
CA VAL A 95 -5.05 2.63 -0.06
C VAL A 95 -4.13 1.42 0.00
N ALA A 96 -3.37 1.15 -1.07
CA ALA A 96 -2.41 0.05 -1.10
C ALA A 96 -1.33 0.19 -0.03
N GLN A 97 -0.77 1.39 0.14
CA GLN A 97 0.22 1.68 1.17
C GLN A 97 -0.34 1.51 2.58
N CYS A 98 -1.55 2.02 2.85
CA CYS A 98 -2.22 1.85 4.14
C CYS A 98 -2.52 0.38 4.45
N THR A 99 -3.05 -0.38 3.49
CA THR A 99 -3.33 -1.81 3.67
C THR A 99 -2.05 -2.62 3.89
N THR A 100 -1.00 -2.33 3.11
CA THR A 100 0.31 -2.98 3.25
C THR A 100 0.91 -2.68 4.63
N ALA A 101 0.88 -1.41 5.06
CA ALA A 101 1.38 -1.01 6.38
C ALA A 101 0.56 -1.65 7.51
N GLY A 102 -0.77 -1.71 7.39
CA GLY A 102 -1.64 -2.37 8.36
C GLY A 102 -1.37 -3.87 8.48
N LEU A 103 -1.16 -4.55 7.36
CA LEU A 103 -0.78 -5.97 7.34
C LEU A 103 0.59 -6.20 7.99
N LEU A 104 1.58 -5.35 7.69
CA LEU A 104 2.91 -5.44 8.31
C LEU A 104 2.84 -5.20 9.82
N LEU A 105 2.06 -4.21 10.27
CA LEU A 105 1.82 -3.97 11.70
C LEU A 105 1.13 -5.16 12.36
N GLY A 106 0.15 -5.77 11.70
CA GLY A 106 -0.49 -7.01 12.16
C GLY A 106 0.46 -8.21 12.24
N LEU A 107 1.61 -8.16 11.55
CA LEU A 107 2.72 -9.13 11.62
C LEU A 107 3.83 -8.70 12.61
N GLY A 108 3.63 -7.62 13.36
CA GLY A 108 4.62 -7.09 14.30
C GLY A 108 5.82 -6.40 13.62
N ARG A 109 5.64 -5.93 12.38
CA ARG A 109 6.65 -5.21 11.59
C ARG A 109 6.20 -3.77 11.37
N GLU A 110 7.12 -2.84 11.53
CA GLU A 110 6.88 -1.42 11.29
C GLU A 110 7.72 -0.96 10.09
N THR A 111 7.09 -0.24 9.17
CA THR A 111 7.77 0.37 8.02
C THR A 111 8.32 1.72 8.42
N VAL A 112 9.62 1.80 8.70
CA VAL A 112 10.29 3.06 9.01
C VAL A 112 10.99 3.56 7.74
N GLY A 113 10.48 4.63 7.16
CA GLY A 113 11.07 5.22 5.95
C GLY A 113 10.01 5.88 5.07
N ARG A 114 10.46 6.86 4.28
CA ARG A 114 9.62 7.56 3.31
C ARG A 114 10.14 7.27 1.92
N ALA A 115 9.24 7.11 0.96
CA ALA A 115 9.62 7.08 -0.44
C ALA A 115 10.48 8.32 -0.79
N PRO A 116 11.56 8.16 -1.57
CA PRO A 116 12.43 9.28 -1.94
C PRO A 116 11.64 10.41 -2.60
N ILE A 117 12.10 11.65 -2.42
CA ILE A 117 11.51 12.80 -3.11
C ILE A 117 11.60 12.54 -4.61
N LYS A 118 10.48 12.70 -5.33
CA LYS A 118 10.30 12.38 -6.77
C LYS A 118 10.12 10.90 -7.13
N LYS A 119 9.93 9.99 -6.17
CA LYS A 119 9.53 8.61 -6.43
C LYS A 119 8.14 8.34 -5.87
N GLU A 120 7.28 7.77 -6.71
CA GLU A 120 5.90 7.44 -6.35
C GLU A 120 5.71 5.92 -6.39
N VAL A 121 5.10 5.36 -5.35
CA VAL A 121 4.83 3.92 -5.26
C VAL A 121 3.92 3.45 -6.38
N LEU A 122 2.97 4.29 -6.82
CA LEU A 122 2.13 4.02 -7.98
C LEU A 122 2.96 3.79 -9.24
N MET A 123 3.82 4.76 -9.59
CA MET A 123 4.66 4.68 -10.79
C MET A 123 5.62 3.51 -10.73
N GLU A 124 6.15 3.20 -9.55
CA GLU A 124 7.04 2.06 -9.37
C GLU A 124 6.33 0.73 -9.58
N ALA A 125 5.10 0.58 -9.07
CA ALA A 125 4.31 -0.64 -9.30
C ALA A 125 3.94 -0.81 -10.78
N LEU A 126 3.60 0.26 -11.48
CA LEU A 126 3.16 0.21 -12.88
C LEU A 126 4.31 0.02 -13.87
N THR A 127 5.52 0.49 -13.52
CA THR A 127 6.73 0.36 -14.36
C THR A 127 7.60 -0.83 -13.99
N SER A 128 7.34 -1.49 -12.86
CA SER A 128 8.06 -2.69 -12.45
C SER A 128 7.75 -3.89 -13.36
N ARG A 129 8.80 -4.64 -13.71
CA ARG A 129 8.70 -5.84 -14.56
C ARG A 129 8.02 -7.04 -13.87
N GLY A 130 7.74 -6.93 -12.57
CA GLY A 130 7.08 -7.97 -11.78
C GLY A 130 7.08 -7.65 -10.28
N PRO A 131 6.39 -8.46 -9.46
CA PRO A 131 6.24 -8.22 -8.03
C PRO A 131 7.56 -8.28 -7.27
N GLU A 132 8.50 -9.13 -7.68
CA GLU A 132 9.82 -9.29 -7.04
C GLU A 132 10.67 -8.02 -7.15
N ALA A 133 10.70 -7.42 -8.35
CA ALA A 133 11.42 -6.18 -8.62
C ALA A 133 10.82 -5.01 -7.81
N PHE A 134 9.49 -4.97 -7.70
CA PHE A 134 8.80 -4.02 -6.86
C PHE A 134 9.15 -4.20 -5.38
N CYS A 135 9.08 -5.43 -4.85
CA CYS A 135 9.41 -5.73 -3.45
C CYS A 135 10.83 -5.28 -3.10
N SER A 136 11.81 -5.56 -3.96
CA SER A 136 13.20 -5.13 -3.75
C SER A 136 13.33 -3.61 -3.68
N LYS A 137 12.61 -2.88 -4.54
CA LYS A 137 12.65 -1.40 -4.53
C LYS A 137 11.95 -0.82 -3.31
N ILE A 138 10.79 -1.33 -2.92
CA ILE A 138 10.07 -0.87 -1.74
C ILE A 138 10.88 -1.13 -0.46
N ARG A 139 11.55 -2.29 -0.35
CA ARG A 139 12.50 -2.56 0.75
C ARG A 139 13.67 -1.59 0.78
N SER A 140 14.15 -1.12 -0.37
CA SER A 140 15.20 -0.10 -0.41
C SER A 140 14.73 1.27 0.07
N TRP A 141 13.41 1.55 0.02
CA TRP A 141 12.83 2.83 0.44
C TRP A 141 12.33 2.81 1.88
N HIS A 142 11.85 1.66 2.34
CA HIS A 142 11.31 1.47 3.68
C HIS A 142 12.17 0.45 4.43
N SER A 143 12.80 0.88 5.53
CA SER A 143 13.44 -0.05 6.45
C SER A 143 12.36 -0.74 7.27
N ILE A 144 12.11 -2.01 6.98
CA ILE A 144 11.14 -2.82 7.72
C ILE A 144 11.82 -3.30 9.00
N LYS A 145 11.45 -2.69 10.12
CA LYS A 145 12.01 -3.01 11.44
C LYS A 145 10.98 -3.77 12.28
N LYS A 146 11.44 -4.36 13.37
CA LYS A 146 10.53 -4.88 14.41
C LYS A 146 9.66 -3.72 14.92
N ALA A 147 8.36 -3.95 15.06
CA ALA A 147 7.47 -2.95 15.62
C ALA A 147 7.97 -2.53 17.01
N THR A 148 8.02 -1.22 17.21
CA THR A 148 8.55 -0.63 18.44
C THR A 148 7.66 -1.02 19.63
N SER A 149 8.23 -1.24 20.82
CA SER A 149 7.52 -1.67 22.05
C SER A 149 6.41 -0.72 22.51
N ALA A 150 6.29 0.47 21.93
CA ALA A 150 5.15 1.35 22.16
C ALA A 150 3.80 0.68 21.77
N LEU A 151 3.79 -0.16 20.73
CA LEU A 151 2.58 -0.89 20.30
C LEU A 151 2.18 -2.02 21.25
N THR A 152 3.11 -2.57 22.04
CA THR A 152 2.81 -3.65 23.00
C THR A 152 2.14 -3.17 24.28
N HIS A 153 2.17 -1.85 24.56
CA HIS A 153 1.51 -1.25 25.72
C HIS A 153 0.12 -0.69 25.41
N LEU A 154 -0.32 -0.75 24.14
CA LEU A 154 -1.65 -0.28 23.77
C LEU A 154 -2.70 -1.33 24.12
N GLU A 155 -3.75 -0.90 24.82
CA GLU A 155 -4.92 -1.73 25.09
C GLU A 155 -5.55 -2.21 23.77
N SER A 156 -6.08 -3.44 23.76
CA SER A 156 -6.76 -3.94 22.57
C SER A 156 -7.93 -3.04 22.22
N VAL A 157 -8.07 -2.73 20.92
CA VAL A 157 -9.20 -1.93 20.41
C VAL A 157 -10.54 -2.61 20.73
N SER A 158 -10.57 -3.96 20.78
CA SER A 158 -11.76 -4.73 21.18
C SER A 158 -12.16 -4.47 22.63
N ASP A 159 -11.18 -4.27 23.51
CA ASP A 159 -11.40 -4.11 24.94
C ASP A 159 -11.89 -2.69 25.22
N ARG A 160 -11.42 -1.72 24.43
CA ARG A 160 -11.81 -0.31 24.54
C ARG A 160 -13.15 0.02 23.87
N PHE A 161 -13.46 -0.62 22.74
CA PHE A 161 -14.66 -0.36 21.95
C PHE A 161 -15.49 -1.62 21.81
N GLN A 162 -16.35 -1.87 22.80
CA GLN A 162 -17.22 -3.05 22.82
C GLN A 162 -18.30 -3.02 21.74
N THR A 163 -18.62 -1.84 21.20
CA THR A 163 -19.64 -1.70 20.14
C THR A 163 -19.14 -0.86 18.97
N TYR A 164 -19.58 -1.23 17.76
CA TYR A 164 -19.29 -0.48 16.53
C TYR A 164 -19.73 0.99 16.62
N ARG A 165 -20.84 1.27 17.34
CA ARG A 165 -21.31 2.63 17.61
C ARG A 165 -20.30 3.46 18.42
N GLN A 166 -19.61 2.88 19.40
CA GLN A 166 -18.57 3.59 20.16
C GLN A 166 -17.36 3.89 19.29
N MET A 167 -16.98 2.97 18.40
CA MET A 167 -15.89 3.17 17.45
C MET A 167 -16.20 4.30 16.46
N ILE A 168 -17.41 4.31 15.86
CA ILE A 168 -17.83 5.42 14.99
C ILE A 168 -17.84 6.75 15.75
N LYS A 169 -18.36 6.79 16.99
CA LYS A 169 -18.37 8.00 17.80
C LYS A 169 -16.96 8.56 18.06
N ALA A 170 -15.98 7.69 18.28
CA ALA A 170 -14.59 8.11 18.46
C ALA A 170 -13.97 8.64 17.15
N LEU A 171 -14.28 8.02 16.01
CA LEU A 171 -13.79 8.45 14.70
C LEU A 171 -14.46 9.73 14.19
N HIS A 172 -15.73 9.95 14.55
CA HIS A 172 -16.46 11.20 14.28
C HIS A 172 -16.18 12.31 15.28
N TYR A 173 -15.30 12.10 16.26
CA TYR A 173 -14.94 13.17 17.16
C TYR A 173 -14.11 14.20 16.39
N ASP A 174 -14.68 15.39 16.16
CA ASP A 174 -13.92 16.53 15.64
C ASP A 174 -12.76 16.75 16.61
N LEU A 175 -11.54 16.54 16.13
CA LEU A 175 -10.34 16.85 16.89
C LEU A 175 -10.45 18.34 17.26
N PRO A 176 -10.50 18.71 18.55
CA PRO A 176 -10.40 20.11 18.91
C PRO A 176 -9.10 20.64 18.30
N THR A 177 -9.15 21.88 17.82
CA THR A 177 -8.06 22.64 17.16
C THR A 177 -6.77 22.78 17.99
N SER A 178 -6.65 22.09 19.13
CA SER A 178 -5.51 22.07 20.03
C SER A 178 -4.35 21.15 19.61
N CYS A 179 -4.44 20.38 18.52
CA CYS A 179 -3.29 19.63 17.98
C CYS A 179 -2.33 20.49 17.14
N THR A 180 -2.16 21.76 17.47
CA THR A 180 -1.10 22.64 16.95
C THR A 180 0.01 22.84 17.98
N SER A 181 0.56 21.78 18.57
CA SER A 181 1.78 21.90 19.39
C SER A 181 2.66 20.66 19.34
N TYR A 182 3.00 20.20 18.15
CA TYR A 182 4.26 19.47 17.92
C TYR A 182 5.00 20.12 16.76
N ARG A 183 5.31 21.41 16.93
CA ARG A 183 6.46 22.02 16.28
C ARG A 183 7.54 22.11 17.36
N SER A 184 8.41 21.12 17.40
CA SER A 184 9.64 21.18 18.20
C SER A 184 10.67 22.08 17.49
N PRO A 185 11.58 22.72 18.25
CA PRO A 185 12.47 23.80 17.79
C PRO A 185 13.48 23.39 16.71
#